data_AF-A0A8C5G3E5-F1
#
_entry.id   AF-A0A8C5G3E5-F1
#
_cell.length_a   1.000
_cell.length_b   1.000
_cell.length_c   1.000
_cell.angle_alpha   90.00
_cell.angle_beta   90.00
_cell.angle_gamma   90.00
#
_symmetry.space_group_name_H-M   'P 1'
#
loop_
_entity.id
_entity.type
_entity.pdbx_description
1 polymer ?
#
loop_
_entity_poly.entity_id
_entity_poly.type
_entity_poly.pdbx_seq_one_letter_code
_entity_poly.pdbx_strand_id
1 'polypeptide(L)'
;LPWCLIAGEMWPLRLTCLLLFCVSRTYQQFPRSCASRDALLSKQCCPPWDGDGSACGASSGRGFCEFVEVTDQPDGLQYPFSGLDDREKWPLVFYNRTCQCAGNFMGFNCGECKFGYFGINCNERRESLRRNIFHMSRSERSRLVSYLNLAKQTMSRDYVVATGTYMEMGNGSNPMFTNVSVYDLFVWIHYYVSRSALLGGPGNVWTDVDFAHWAPAFLPWHRVYLLHWEHEIRKLTGDTSFTIPYWDWRDAQGCDVCTDDLMGDQSPQDPNLLSPGSVFSSWRILCSQAADYNSRGVLCDARDEGQLRRNPGNHNRNLVERLPTSAEVEFTLSLADYDTGAMDRSANMSFRNTLEGFGDPRTGLGNSARMNMHAALHVFMNGSMSSVQGSANDPIFLLHHAYVDSLYEQWLRRHTPLPSQYPASNAPVGHNSEYHMVPFIPLHRNREYFISSKDLGYEYTNLLSQRLSESMHPYVEELQNVWPWLLMTSFCGGILTVAIVAAVLTAKRRYRGLSWPLARCWKKPFSLPERQPLICSNEIAENSHRNYQTTM
;
A
#
# COMPACT_ATOMS: atom_id res chain seq x y z
N LEU A 1 56.52 -55.06 -46.36
CA LEU A 1 57.07 -53.96 -47.19
C LEU A 1 56.84 -54.34 -48.65
N PRO A 2 56.41 -53.43 -49.55
CA PRO A 2 55.88 -52.06 -49.36
C PRO A 2 54.34 -51.95 -49.64
N TRP A 3 53.58 -51.10 -48.92
CA TRP A 3 53.00 -49.78 -49.31
C TRP A 3 51.87 -49.86 -50.36
N CYS A 4 50.64 -49.31 -50.19
CA CYS A 4 50.20 -47.91 -49.92
C CYS A 4 50.51 -46.95 -51.09
N LEU A 5 49.61 -46.07 -51.59
CA LEU A 5 48.19 -45.70 -51.37
C LEU A 5 47.64 -45.19 -52.76
N ILE A 6 46.35 -44.90 -53.02
CA ILE A 6 45.57 -43.69 -52.67
C ILE A 6 44.15 -43.88 -53.25
N ALA A 7 43.10 -43.39 -52.58
CA ALA A 7 41.78 -43.10 -53.18
C ALA A 7 41.16 -41.85 -52.50
N GLY A 8 40.33 -41.09 -53.22
CA GLY A 8 39.82 -39.79 -52.75
C GLY A 8 38.62 -39.87 -51.80
N GLU A 9 38.51 -38.91 -50.88
CA GLU A 9 37.39 -38.79 -49.94
C GLU A 9 36.19 -38.05 -50.54
N MET A 10 34.99 -38.38 -50.04
CA MET A 10 33.73 -37.67 -50.33
C MET A 10 33.26 -36.93 -49.08
N TRP A 11 32.89 -35.65 -49.22
CA TRP A 11 32.22 -34.91 -48.15
C TRP A 11 30.79 -35.39 -47.90
N PRO A 12 30.35 -35.38 -46.63
CA PRO A 12 29.05 -34.81 -46.29
C PRO A 12 29.15 -33.72 -45.21
N LEU A 13 28.20 -32.78 -45.23
CA LEU A 13 28.16 -31.65 -44.28
C LEU A 13 27.94 -32.15 -42.83
N ARG A 14 28.70 -31.59 -41.87
CA ARG A 14 28.40 -31.72 -40.44
C ARG A 14 27.54 -30.54 -39.99
N LEU A 15 26.27 -30.80 -39.67
CA LEU A 15 25.39 -29.81 -39.06
C LEU A 15 25.75 -29.66 -37.57
N THR A 16 26.50 -28.63 -37.21
CA THR A 16 26.89 -28.35 -35.82
C THR A 16 25.76 -27.61 -35.09
N CYS A 17 24.89 -28.36 -34.42
CA CYS A 17 23.91 -27.80 -33.49
C CYS A 17 24.62 -27.21 -32.26
N LEU A 18 25.04 -25.95 -32.38
CA LEU A 18 25.44 -25.11 -31.25
C LEU A 18 24.21 -24.83 -30.37
N LEU A 19 23.97 -25.72 -29.41
CA LEU A 19 23.13 -25.44 -28.25
C LEU A 19 23.81 -24.37 -27.40
N LEU A 20 23.64 -23.12 -27.81
CA LEU A 20 23.85 -21.95 -26.98
C LEU A 20 22.86 -22.03 -25.82
N PHE A 21 23.29 -22.69 -24.75
CA PHE A 21 22.73 -22.47 -23.42
C PHE A 21 22.92 -21.00 -23.10
N CYS A 22 21.88 -20.19 -23.32
CA CYS A 22 21.78 -18.86 -22.76
C CYS A 22 21.87 -19.02 -21.24
N VAL A 23 23.05 -18.73 -20.69
CA VAL A 23 23.24 -18.66 -19.23
C VAL A 23 22.52 -17.41 -18.77
N SER A 24 21.20 -17.57 -18.57
CA SER A 24 20.30 -16.58 -17.99
C SER A 24 20.85 -16.21 -16.62
N ARG A 25 21.65 -15.13 -16.55
CA ARG A 25 22.18 -14.65 -15.29
C ARG A 25 21.01 -14.27 -14.38
N THR A 26 21.12 -14.68 -13.13
CA THR A 26 20.10 -14.45 -12.09
C THR A 26 20.75 -13.55 -11.02
N TYR A 27 20.24 -12.32 -10.91
CA TYR A 27 20.84 -11.11 -10.33
C TYR A 27 19.78 -9.99 -10.30
N GLN A 28 19.84 -9.04 -9.37
CA GLN A 28 18.71 -8.38 -8.63
C GLN A 28 19.46 -7.57 -7.41
N GLN A 29 19.23 -6.63 -6.41
CA GLN A 29 18.34 -5.58 -5.73
C GLN A 29 19.11 -4.29 -5.50
N PHE A 30 20.32 -4.40 -4.97
CA PHE A 30 21.35 -3.53 -5.51
C PHE A 30 21.23 -3.68 -7.02
N PRO A 31 20.60 -2.72 -7.71
CA PRO A 31 19.73 -3.01 -8.87
C PRO A 31 20.44 -3.91 -9.86
N ARG A 32 19.83 -5.00 -10.35
CA ARG A 32 20.45 -6.16 -11.05
C ARG A 32 21.91 -6.02 -11.56
N SER A 33 22.18 -4.99 -12.36
CA SER A 33 23.47 -4.53 -12.88
C SER A 33 24.54 -4.19 -11.82
N CYS A 34 24.17 -3.55 -10.72
CA CYS A 34 24.99 -3.15 -9.58
C CYS A 34 25.36 -4.31 -8.65
N ALA A 35 24.60 -5.41 -8.63
CA ALA A 35 24.92 -6.62 -7.86
C ALA A 35 26.10 -7.42 -8.47
N SER A 36 27.19 -6.74 -8.78
CA SER A 36 28.38 -7.27 -9.44
C SER A 36 29.65 -6.77 -8.76
N ARG A 37 30.71 -7.58 -8.87
CA ARG A 37 32.02 -7.30 -8.27
C ARG A 37 32.57 -5.94 -8.69
N ASP A 38 32.42 -5.60 -9.97
CA ASP A 38 33.02 -4.38 -10.51
C ASP A 38 32.24 -3.13 -10.07
N ALA A 39 30.92 -3.21 -9.89
CA ALA A 39 30.10 -2.13 -9.32
C ALA A 39 30.34 -1.94 -7.82
N LEU A 40 30.49 -3.03 -7.04
CA LEU A 40 30.79 -2.98 -5.61
C LEU A 40 32.22 -2.46 -5.32
N LEU A 41 33.22 -2.89 -6.11
CA LEU A 41 34.60 -2.40 -5.98
C LEU A 41 34.78 -0.96 -6.46
N SER A 42 34.01 -0.52 -7.47
CA SER A 42 33.99 0.89 -7.90
C SER A 42 33.09 1.78 -7.05
N LYS A 43 32.33 1.21 -6.09
CA LYS A 43 31.34 1.92 -5.25
C LYS A 43 30.34 2.74 -6.10
N GLN A 44 29.99 2.28 -7.31
CA GLN A 44 29.13 3.02 -8.23
C GLN A 44 27.96 2.17 -8.74
N CYS A 45 26.72 2.56 -8.37
CA CYS A 45 25.49 1.99 -8.90
C CYS A 45 24.79 2.99 -9.82
N CYS A 46 25.33 3.15 -11.03
CA CYS A 46 24.81 4.04 -12.06
C CYS A 46 24.55 3.29 -13.38
N PRO A 47 23.55 2.39 -13.42
CA PRO A 47 23.30 1.55 -14.59
C PRO A 47 22.71 2.34 -15.77
N PRO A 48 22.84 1.80 -16.99
CA PRO A 48 22.26 2.41 -18.18
C PRO A 48 20.73 2.39 -18.15
N TRP A 49 20.11 3.36 -18.82
CA TRP A 49 18.69 3.30 -19.18
C TRP A 49 18.53 2.69 -20.57
N ASP A 50 17.65 1.68 -20.71
CA ASP A 50 17.48 0.92 -21.95
C ASP A 50 17.04 1.76 -23.16
N GLY A 51 16.45 2.95 -22.93
CA GLY A 51 15.98 3.83 -24.00
C GLY A 51 17.05 4.66 -24.71
N ASP A 52 18.23 4.86 -24.10
CA ASP A 52 19.36 5.58 -24.74
C ASP A 52 20.75 4.96 -24.48
N GLY A 53 20.83 3.90 -23.67
CA GLY A 53 22.07 3.20 -23.33
C GLY A 53 23.01 3.96 -22.39
N SER A 54 22.67 5.17 -21.96
CA SER A 54 23.50 6.01 -21.10
C SER A 54 23.21 5.79 -19.62
N ALA A 55 24.25 5.90 -18.79
CA ALA A 55 24.12 5.81 -17.33
C ALA A 55 23.08 6.81 -16.83
N CYS A 56 22.08 6.34 -16.08
CA CYS A 56 20.99 7.14 -15.53
C CYS A 56 20.12 7.88 -16.57
N GLY A 57 20.18 7.50 -17.86
CA GLY A 57 19.48 8.19 -18.95
C GLY A 57 19.97 9.63 -19.17
N ALA A 58 21.24 9.91 -18.89
CA ALA A 58 21.88 11.22 -19.01
C ALA A 58 21.80 11.81 -20.42
N SER A 59 21.90 10.99 -21.48
CA SER A 59 21.77 11.44 -22.87
C SER A 59 20.36 12.00 -23.18
N SER A 60 19.33 11.49 -22.49
CA SER A 60 17.95 11.99 -22.55
C SER A 60 17.61 12.99 -21.45
N GLY A 61 18.58 13.40 -20.63
CA GLY A 61 18.36 14.32 -19.51
C GLY A 61 17.51 13.77 -18.36
N ARG A 62 17.36 12.44 -18.25
CA ARG A 62 16.55 11.79 -17.20
C ARG A 62 17.18 11.82 -15.82
N GLY A 63 18.50 11.86 -15.75
CA GLY A 63 19.27 11.83 -14.51
C GLY A 63 20.75 11.66 -14.77
N PHE A 64 21.54 11.75 -13.71
CA PHE A 64 23.00 11.73 -13.78
C PHE A 64 23.59 10.83 -12.70
N CYS A 65 24.79 10.31 -12.94
CA CYS A 65 25.52 9.48 -11.98
C CYS A 65 26.27 10.38 -11.00
N GLU A 66 25.67 10.67 -9.85
CA GLU A 66 26.21 11.62 -8.89
C GLU A 66 26.67 10.95 -7.60
N PHE A 67 27.43 11.69 -6.79
CA PHE A 67 27.77 11.24 -5.44
C PHE A 67 26.52 11.22 -4.55
N VAL A 68 26.48 10.27 -3.61
CA VAL A 68 25.42 10.23 -2.61
C VAL A 68 25.76 11.20 -1.48
N GLU A 69 24.97 12.27 -1.38
CA GLU A 69 24.92 13.10 -0.19
C GLU A 69 24.27 12.33 0.97
N VAL A 70 24.95 12.28 2.11
CA VAL A 70 24.37 11.86 3.40
C VAL A 70 24.49 13.01 4.39
N THR A 71 23.67 13.01 5.43
CA THR A 71 23.74 14.02 6.50
C THR A 71 24.82 13.68 7.53
N ASP A 72 25.46 14.72 8.08
CA ASP A 72 26.33 14.64 9.25
C ASP A 72 25.64 15.18 10.52
N GLN A 73 24.31 15.34 10.49
CA GLN A 73 23.52 15.55 11.70
C GLN A 73 23.63 14.32 12.63
N PRO A 74 23.72 14.51 13.96
CA PRO A 74 23.84 13.40 14.89
C PRO A 74 22.58 12.55 14.93
N ASP A 75 22.76 11.23 15.09
CA ASP A 75 21.71 10.29 15.46
C ASP A 75 21.53 10.25 17.00
N GLY A 76 20.43 9.66 17.47
CA GLY A 76 20.10 9.52 18.89
C GLY A 76 21.02 8.53 19.64
N LEU A 77 21.11 8.71 20.96
CA LEU A 77 22.03 7.94 21.83
C LEU A 77 21.69 6.44 21.96
N GLN A 78 20.57 5.98 21.39
CA GLN A 78 20.13 4.59 21.41
C GLN A 78 21.06 3.63 20.65
N TYR A 79 21.86 4.13 19.70
CA TYR A 79 22.83 3.32 18.95
C TYR A 79 24.28 3.79 19.23
N PRO A 80 25.03 3.13 20.13
CA PRO A 80 26.33 3.61 20.61
C PRO A 80 27.53 3.18 19.73
N PHE A 81 27.30 2.70 18.50
CA PHE A 81 28.33 2.16 17.62
C PHE A 81 28.48 3.01 16.36
N SER A 82 29.62 2.86 15.66
CA SER A 82 29.73 3.32 14.27
C SER A 82 30.76 2.51 13.48
N GLY A 83 30.51 2.36 12.18
CA GLY A 83 31.31 1.57 11.25
C GLY A 83 31.12 0.06 11.40
N LEU A 84 30.02 -0.40 12.00
CA LEU A 84 29.75 -1.82 12.27
C LEU A 84 28.54 -2.37 11.49
N ASP A 85 27.52 -1.56 11.21
CA ASP A 85 26.34 -2.01 10.46
C ASP A 85 26.33 -1.46 9.03
N ASP A 86 26.17 -2.37 8.06
CA ASP A 86 26.01 -2.08 6.62
C ASP A 86 24.92 -1.03 6.28
N ARG A 87 24.01 -0.75 7.23
CA ARG A 87 22.89 0.21 7.13
C ARG A 87 23.26 1.63 7.55
N GLU A 88 24.37 1.83 8.24
CA GLU A 88 24.87 3.16 8.62
C GLU A 88 25.14 4.03 7.38
N LYS A 89 24.67 5.29 7.41
CA LYS A 89 24.83 6.28 6.33
C LYS A 89 24.53 5.67 4.94
N TRP A 90 23.40 4.97 4.84
CA TRP A 90 22.96 4.26 3.64
C TRP A 90 22.99 5.16 2.39
N PRO A 91 23.51 4.68 1.24
CA PRO A 91 24.01 3.33 0.94
C PRO A 91 25.55 3.24 0.95
N LEU A 92 26.29 4.14 1.62
CA LEU A 92 27.73 4.35 1.42
C LEU A 92 28.60 3.10 1.68
N VAL A 93 28.14 2.17 2.52
CA VAL A 93 28.81 0.87 2.72
C VAL A 93 28.85 0.06 1.41
N PHE A 94 27.91 0.24 0.49
CA PHE A 94 27.89 -0.41 -0.83
C PHE A 94 28.26 0.54 -1.99
N TYR A 95 27.74 1.77 -2.03
CA TYR A 95 27.98 2.71 -3.14
C TYR A 95 28.11 4.17 -2.68
N ASN A 96 29.14 4.83 -3.18
CA ASN A 96 29.38 6.27 -3.02
C ASN A 96 28.70 7.08 -4.13
N ARG A 97 28.30 6.44 -5.23
CA ARG A 97 27.61 7.07 -6.37
C ARG A 97 26.39 6.28 -6.82
N THR A 98 25.29 6.98 -7.09
CA THR A 98 24.03 6.41 -7.61
C THR A 98 23.40 7.35 -8.64
N CYS A 99 22.38 6.88 -9.34
CA CYS A 99 21.58 7.76 -10.20
C CYS A 99 20.74 8.76 -9.40
N GLN A 100 20.95 10.05 -9.64
CA GLN A 100 20.05 11.13 -9.24
C GLN A 100 19.16 11.52 -10.42
N CYS A 101 17.84 11.45 -10.25
CA CYS A 101 16.89 11.62 -11.35
C CYS A 101 16.29 13.03 -11.41
N ALA A 102 16.20 13.58 -12.61
CA ALA A 102 15.73 14.94 -12.87
C ALA A 102 14.19 15.02 -12.88
N GLY A 103 13.65 16.16 -12.46
CA GLY A 103 12.21 16.45 -12.55
C GLY A 103 11.32 15.36 -11.94
N ASN A 104 10.51 14.71 -12.78
CA ASN A 104 9.56 13.67 -12.39
C ASN A 104 10.06 12.23 -12.67
N PHE A 105 11.31 12.04 -13.09
CA PHE A 105 11.89 10.70 -13.28
C PHE A 105 12.24 10.04 -11.94
N MET A 106 12.14 8.71 -11.88
CA MET A 106 12.60 7.88 -10.76
C MET A 106 13.14 6.53 -11.26
N GLY A 107 13.44 5.63 -10.32
CA GLY A 107 13.93 4.30 -10.63
C GLY A 107 15.44 4.27 -10.65
N PHE A 108 16.00 3.08 -10.52
CA PHE A 108 17.45 2.91 -10.32
C PHE A 108 18.34 3.36 -11.49
N ASN A 109 17.75 3.56 -12.68
CA ASN A 109 18.39 4.11 -13.88
C ASN A 109 17.67 5.36 -14.43
N CYS A 110 16.77 5.97 -13.64
CA CYS A 110 15.90 7.08 -14.05
C CYS A 110 14.95 6.78 -15.23
N GLY A 111 14.69 5.50 -15.51
CA GLY A 111 13.76 5.05 -16.55
C GLY A 111 12.28 5.16 -16.19
N GLU A 112 11.95 5.26 -14.90
CA GLU A 112 10.59 5.24 -14.35
C GLU A 112 10.10 6.65 -14.00
N CYS A 113 8.87 6.77 -13.50
CA CYS A 113 8.24 8.04 -13.13
C CYS A 113 7.90 8.06 -11.63
N LYS A 114 8.18 9.19 -10.97
CA LYS A 114 7.84 9.42 -9.55
C LYS A 114 6.38 9.09 -9.27
N PHE A 115 6.08 8.62 -8.07
CA PHE A 115 4.72 8.23 -7.67
C PHE A 115 3.69 9.33 -8.03
N GLY A 116 2.61 8.93 -8.69
CA GLY A 116 1.60 9.83 -9.26
C GLY A 116 1.85 10.32 -10.68
N TYR A 117 3.06 10.14 -11.24
CA TYR A 117 3.41 10.54 -12.60
C TYR A 117 3.54 9.35 -13.56
N PHE A 118 3.13 9.56 -14.81
CA PHE A 118 2.99 8.55 -15.85
C PHE A 118 3.35 9.11 -17.24
N GLY A 119 3.33 8.24 -18.25
CA GLY A 119 3.73 8.55 -19.62
C GLY A 119 5.25 8.53 -19.80
N ILE A 120 5.73 8.42 -21.04
CA ILE A 120 7.16 8.22 -21.36
C ILE A 120 8.05 9.31 -20.73
N ASN A 121 7.55 10.55 -20.67
CA ASN A 121 8.25 11.73 -20.17
C ASN A 121 7.81 12.14 -18.75
N CYS A 122 7.07 11.29 -18.01
CA CYS A 122 6.64 11.52 -16.63
C CYS A 122 5.87 12.84 -16.39
N ASN A 123 5.09 13.27 -17.39
CA ASN A 123 4.32 14.52 -17.37
C ASN A 123 2.80 14.30 -17.16
N GLU A 124 2.31 13.05 -17.22
CA GLU A 124 0.90 12.76 -16.96
C GLU A 124 0.69 12.48 -15.47
N ARG A 125 0.09 13.41 -14.72
CA ARG A 125 -0.29 13.14 -13.32
C ARG A 125 -1.61 12.36 -13.27
N ARG A 126 -1.66 11.27 -12.50
CA ARG A 126 -2.87 10.45 -12.26
C ARG A 126 -3.00 10.15 -10.77
N GLU A 127 -4.22 10.15 -10.23
CA GLU A 127 -4.51 9.82 -8.83
C GLU A 127 -5.09 8.39 -8.74
N SER A 128 -4.46 7.53 -7.93
CA SER A 128 -4.90 6.16 -7.67
C SER A 128 -5.72 6.05 -6.38
N LEU A 129 -6.82 5.30 -6.38
CA LEU A 129 -7.75 5.24 -5.25
C LEU A 129 -7.65 3.90 -4.49
N ARG A 130 -7.00 3.90 -3.33
CA ARG A 130 -6.98 2.75 -2.42
C ARG A 130 -8.36 2.59 -1.76
N ARG A 131 -8.92 1.38 -1.81
CA ARG A 131 -10.29 1.06 -1.40
C ARG A 131 -10.29 0.16 -0.17
N ASN A 132 -11.33 0.25 0.68
CA ASN A 132 -11.59 -0.77 1.69
C ASN A 132 -11.89 -2.10 0.96
N ILE A 133 -11.23 -3.19 1.37
CA ILE A 133 -11.35 -4.51 0.71
C ILE A 133 -12.80 -5.03 0.66
N PHE A 134 -13.63 -4.71 1.65
CA PHE A 134 -15.04 -5.11 1.66
C PHE A 134 -15.89 -4.33 0.65
N HIS A 135 -15.47 -3.12 0.26
CA HIS A 135 -16.13 -2.32 -0.79
C HIS A 135 -15.68 -2.71 -2.22
N MET A 136 -14.69 -3.58 -2.37
CA MET A 136 -14.27 -4.14 -3.66
C MET A 136 -15.23 -5.24 -4.12
N SER A 137 -15.49 -5.29 -5.43
CA SER A 137 -16.25 -6.37 -6.07
C SER A 137 -15.50 -7.71 -6.05
N ARG A 138 -16.21 -8.81 -6.28
CA ARG A 138 -15.61 -10.16 -6.28
C ARG A 138 -14.46 -10.30 -7.29
N SER A 139 -14.58 -9.74 -8.49
CA SER A 139 -13.52 -9.77 -9.50
C SER A 139 -12.30 -8.94 -9.10
N GLU A 140 -12.49 -7.79 -8.43
CA GLU A 140 -11.37 -7.00 -7.88
C GLU A 140 -10.64 -7.74 -6.75
N ARG A 141 -11.36 -8.45 -5.88
CA ARG A 141 -10.77 -9.31 -4.82
C ARG A 141 -9.99 -10.48 -5.43
N SER A 142 -10.59 -11.19 -6.38
CA SER A 142 -9.88 -12.28 -7.09
C SER A 142 -8.69 -11.78 -7.90
N ARG A 143 -8.73 -10.56 -8.47
CA ARG A 143 -7.57 -9.89 -9.10
C ARG A 143 -6.44 -9.67 -8.10
N LEU A 144 -6.74 -9.14 -6.90
CA LEU A 144 -5.75 -8.96 -5.82
C LEU A 144 -5.06 -10.29 -5.47
N VAL A 145 -5.82 -11.32 -5.11
CA VAL A 145 -5.26 -12.64 -4.72
C VAL A 145 -4.44 -13.25 -5.86
N SER A 146 -4.90 -13.12 -7.11
CA SER A 146 -4.15 -13.58 -8.30
C SER A 146 -2.84 -12.83 -8.51
N TYR A 147 -2.82 -11.50 -8.30
CA TYR A 147 -1.63 -10.67 -8.49
C TYR A 147 -0.61 -10.86 -7.38
N LEU A 148 -1.04 -11.03 -6.12
CA LEU A 148 -0.15 -11.38 -5.02
C LEU A 148 0.49 -12.76 -5.25
N ASN A 149 -0.29 -13.75 -5.69
CA ASN A 149 0.25 -15.07 -6.02
C ASN A 149 1.18 -15.03 -7.25
N LEU A 150 0.87 -14.23 -8.28
CA LEU A 150 1.77 -14.02 -9.41
C LEU A 150 3.09 -13.37 -8.96
N ALA A 151 3.04 -12.39 -8.05
CA ALA A 151 4.23 -11.75 -7.48
C ALA A 151 5.07 -12.72 -6.64
N LYS A 152 4.44 -13.65 -5.90
CA LYS A 152 5.12 -14.69 -5.12
C LYS A 152 5.77 -15.78 -5.99
N GLN A 153 5.20 -16.07 -7.16
CA GLN A 153 5.71 -17.10 -8.08
C GLN A 153 6.67 -16.56 -9.15
N THR A 154 6.70 -15.23 -9.39
CA THR A 154 7.56 -14.62 -10.42
C THR A 154 8.82 -14.04 -9.80
N MET A 155 9.99 -14.51 -10.23
CA MET A 155 11.29 -13.93 -9.87
C MET A 155 11.37 -12.46 -10.30
N SER A 156 11.79 -11.58 -9.38
CA SER A 156 11.93 -10.14 -9.64
C SER A 156 12.82 -9.87 -10.87
N ARG A 157 12.44 -8.91 -11.70
CA ARG A 157 13.28 -8.52 -12.83
C ARG A 157 14.43 -7.63 -12.40
N ASP A 158 14.31 -6.90 -11.30
CA ASP A 158 15.26 -5.85 -10.97
C ASP A 158 15.97 -6.07 -9.62
N TYR A 159 15.40 -6.86 -8.68
CA TYR A 159 15.83 -6.85 -7.27
C TYR A 159 15.94 -8.17 -6.41
N VAL A 160 17.07 -8.37 -5.67
CA VAL A 160 17.62 -9.57 -4.91
C VAL A 160 17.47 -9.35 -3.41
N VAL A 161 18.08 -10.25 -2.66
CA VAL A 161 18.46 -10.11 -1.28
C VAL A 161 19.97 -10.36 -1.12
N ALA A 162 20.61 -9.58 -0.24
CA ALA A 162 21.99 -9.83 0.16
C ALA A 162 22.04 -11.01 1.13
N THR A 163 22.91 -11.98 0.87
CA THR A 163 23.03 -13.22 1.68
C THR A 163 24.22 -13.20 2.63
N GLY A 164 24.95 -12.10 2.68
CA GLY A 164 26.02 -11.80 3.63
C GLY A 164 26.27 -10.30 3.70
N THR A 165 26.95 -9.87 4.75
CA THR A 165 27.37 -8.49 4.98
C THR A 165 28.41 -8.01 3.96
N TYR A 166 28.63 -6.70 3.81
CA TYR A 166 29.66 -6.17 2.91
C TYR A 166 31.08 -6.65 3.30
N MET A 167 31.31 -6.88 4.60
CA MET A 167 32.52 -7.50 5.13
C MET A 167 32.68 -8.96 4.69
N GLU A 168 31.62 -9.78 4.78
CA GLU A 168 31.64 -11.17 4.27
C GLU A 168 31.82 -11.23 2.75
N MET A 169 31.34 -10.22 2.01
CA MET A 169 31.63 -10.04 0.58
C MET A 169 33.10 -9.67 0.29
N GLY A 170 33.99 -9.65 1.28
CA GLY A 170 35.38 -9.24 1.13
C GLY A 170 35.49 -7.79 0.64
N ASN A 171 34.70 -6.89 1.23
CA ASN A 171 34.53 -5.50 0.82
C ASN A 171 34.18 -5.37 -0.67
N GLY A 172 33.20 -6.16 -1.13
CA GLY A 172 32.72 -6.18 -2.51
C GLY A 172 33.50 -7.07 -3.49
N SER A 173 34.62 -7.67 -3.06
CA SER A 173 35.44 -8.56 -3.89
C SER A 173 34.74 -9.86 -4.30
N ASN A 174 33.81 -10.34 -3.48
CA ASN A 174 33.05 -11.58 -3.62
C ASN A 174 31.54 -11.32 -3.37
N PRO A 175 30.76 -10.93 -4.39
CA PRO A 175 29.35 -10.57 -4.22
C PRO A 175 28.49 -11.73 -3.67
N MET A 176 27.70 -11.48 -2.61
CA MET A 176 26.83 -12.48 -1.96
C MET A 176 25.36 -12.11 -2.12
N PHE A 177 24.75 -12.64 -3.19
CA PHE A 177 23.40 -12.29 -3.63
C PHE A 177 22.60 -13.51 -4.08
N THR A 178 21.29 -13.56 -3.80
CA THR A 178 20.40 -14.64 -4.28
C THR A 178 19.05 -14.13 -4.77
N ASN A 179 18.40 -14.92 -5.61
CA ASN A 179 17.21 -14.50 -6.33
C ASN A 179 15.95 -14.74 -5.52
N VAL A 180 15.02 -13.78 -5.59
CA VAL A 180 13.72 -13.79 -4.92
C VAL A 180 12.58 -13.49 -5.88
N SER A 181 11.36 -13.84 -5.46
CA SER A 181 10.14 -13.41 -6.13
C SER A 181 9.90 -11.91 -5.97
N VAL A 182 9.01 -11.33 -6.78
CA VAL A 182 8.57 -9.92 -6.64
C VAL A 182 7.91 -9.68 -5.28
N TYR A 183 7.26 -10.69 -4.68
CA TYR A 183 6.74 -10.59 -3.31
C TYR A 183 7.86 -10.67 -2.27
N ASP A 184 8.76 -11.63 -2.43
CA ASP A 184 9.83 -11.96 -1.47
C ASP A 184 10.93 -10.90 -1.36
N LEU A 185 11.12 -10.11 -2.42
CA LEU A 185 11.86 -8.86 -2.38
C LEU A 185 11.44 -7.98 -1.20
N PHE A 186 10.14 -7.72 -1.06
CA PHE A 186 9.62 -6.85 -0.02
C PHE A 186 9.71 -7.50 1.36
N VAL A 187 9.46 -8.81 1.45
CA VAL A 187 9.70 -9.59 2.69
C VAL A 187 11.13 -9.39 3.20
N TRP A 188 12.14 -9.50 2.33
CA TRP A 188 13.53 -9.31 2.76
C TRP A 188 13.89 -7.84 3.01
N ILE A 189 13.33 -6.89 2.25
CA ILE A 189 13.47 -5.45 2.55
C ILE A 189 13.01 -5.16 3.99
N HIS A 190 11.86 -5.72 4.40
CA HIS A 190 11.32 -5.58 5.75
C HIS A 190 12.17 -6.31 6.81
N TYR A 191 12.65 -7.52 6.52
CA TYR A 191 13.64 -8.20 7.37
C TYR A 191 14.92 -7.38 7.57
N TYR A 192 15.51 -6.86 6.49
CA TYR A 192 16.85 -6.24 6.53
C TYR A 192 16.82 -4.87 7.19
N VAL A 193 15.73 -4.11 7.03
CA VAL A 193 15.55 -2.87 7.79
C VAL A 193 15.34 -3.14 9.29
N SER A 194 14.69 -4.27 9.63
CA SER A 194 14.28 -4.61 11.01
C SER A 194 15.20 -5.59 11.74
N ARG A 195 16.35 -5.99 11.18
CA ARG A 195 17.29 -6.91 11.87
C ARG A 195 18.09 -6.19 12.96
N SER A 196 18.55 -6.96 13.95
CA SER A 196 19.61 -6.55 14.86
C SER A 196 20.86 -6.09 14.10
N ALA A 197 21.65 -5.20 14.70
CA ALA A 197 23.00 -4.91 14.19
C ALA A 197 23.96 -6.03 14.56
N LEU A 198 24.78 -6.46 13.60
CA LEU A 198 25.76 -7.53 13.77
C LEU A 198 27.09 -6.90 14.21
N LEU A 199 27.48 -7.09 15.48
CA LEU A 199 28.67 -6.45 16.07
C LEU A 199 29.97 -7.25 15.84
N GLY A 200 29.93 -8.23 14.94
CA GLY A 200 31.02 -9.14 14.62
C GLY A 200 31.04 -10.41 15.48
N GLY A 201 30.86 -11.56 14.81
CA GLY A 201 30.92 -12.89 15.42
C GLY A 201 29.56 -13.46 15.87
N PRO A 202 29.47 -14.78 16.12
CA PRO A 202 28.20 -15.44 16.46
C PRO A 202 27.62 -14.93 17.79
N GLY A 203 26.33 -14.59 17.79
CA GLY A 203 25.59 -14.14 18.99
C GLY A 203 25.89 -12.71 19.44
N ASN A 204 26.90 -12.04 18.88
CA ASN A 204 27.29 -10.68 19.24
C ASN A 204 26.48 -9.67 18.42
N VAL A 205 25.30 -9.31 18.90
CA VAL A 205 24.36 -8.42 18.21
C VAL A 205 23.78 -7.32 19.12
N TRP A 206 23.47 -6.17 18.54
CA TRP A 206 22.65 -5.13 19.18
C TRP A 206 21.21 -5.23 18.71
N THR A 207 20.28 -5.47 19.63
CA THR A 207 18.85 -5.68 19.34
C THR A 207 18.00 -4.41 19.44
N ASP A 208 18.50 -3.34 20.05
CA ASP A 208 17.77 -2.07 20.21
C ASP A 208 18.10 -1.11 19.05
N VAL A 209 17.88 -1.60 17.83
CA VAL A 209 18.01 -0.86 16.58
C VAL A 209 17.07 -1.43 15.53
N ASP A 210 16.34 -0.54 14.89
CA ASP A 210 15.51 -0.74 13.70
C ASP A 210 15.66 0.53 12.86
N PHE A 211 15.44 0.47 11.55
CA PHE A 211 15.53 1.61 10.63
C PHE A 211 14.17 1.98 9.99
N ALA A 212 13.10 1.26 10.36
CA ALA A 212 11.72 1.42 9.88
C ALA A 212 10.64 1.31 10.98
N HIS A 213 11.03 1.04 12.23
CA HIS A 213 10.11 0.95 13.37
C HIS A 213 10.64 1.75 14.57
N TRP A 214 9.84 1.82 15.61
CA TRP A 214 10.14 2.27 16.97
C TRP A 214 10.44 3.77 17.11
N ALA A 215 10.49 4.51 16.00
CA ALA A 215 11.05 5.85 15.88
C ALA A 215 10.53 6.58 14.59
N PRO A 216 10.77 7.90 14.39
CA PRO A 216 10.08 8.76 13.43
C PRO A 216 9.85 8.26 12.00
N ALA A 217 10.79 7.52 11.39
CA ALA A 217 10.62 7.01 10.02
C ALA A 217 9.50 5.98 9.85
N PHE A 218 8.91 5.44 10.92
CA PHE A 218 7.90 4.36 10.85
C PHE A 218 6.83 4.57 9.77
N LEU A 219 6.18 5.73 9.77
CA LEU A 219 5.09 6.05 8.84
C LEU A 219 5.56 6.39 7.41
N PRO A 220 6.53 7.31 7.17
CA PRO A 220 7.02 7.58 5.82
C PRO A 220 7.74 6.39 5.18
N TRP A 221 8.44 5.54 5.96
CA TRP A 221 9.08 4.32 5.45
C TRP A 221 8.05 3.31 4.95
N HIS A 222 7.04 2.98 5.76
CA HIS A 222 5.99 2.03 5.35
C HIS A 222 5.14 2.56 4.19
N ARG A 223 4.96 3.89 4.10
CA ARG A 223 4.38 4.57 2.93
C ARG A 223 5.20 4.34 1.64
N VAL A 224 6.52 4.52 1.67
CA VAL A 224 7.43 4.25 0.54
C VAL A 224 7.46 2.77 0.17
N TYR A 225 7.52 1.89 1.17
CA TYR A 225 7.48 0.45 1.01
C TYR A 225 6.22 -0.03 0.26
N LEU A 226 5.04 0.45 0.67
CA LEU A 226 3.77 0.16 -0.03
C LEU A 226 3.76 0.73 -1.46
N LEU A 227 4.30 1.93 -1.68
CA LEU A 227 4.34 2.56 -3.00
C LEU A 227 5.22 1.78 -3.98
N HIS A 228 6.39 1.30 -3.55
CA HIS A 228 7.24 0.41 -4.36
C HIS A 228 6.59 -0.95 -4.59
N TRP A 229 5.95 -1.55 -3.58
CA TRP A 229 5.28 -2.85 -3.75
C TRP A 229 4.11 -2.76 -4.73
N GLU A 230 3.32 -1.68 -4.66
CA GLU A 230 2.26 -1.36 -5.63
C GLU A 230 2.83 -1.11 -7.03
N HIS A 231 3.98 -0.45 -7.15
CA HIS A 231 4.67 -0.18 -8.41
C HIS A 231 5.21 -1.45 -9.08
N GLU A 232 5.87 -2.35 -8.34
CA GLU A 232 6.37 -3.62 -8.87
C GLU A 232 5.24 -4.56 -9.29
N ILE A 233 4.11 -4.58 -8.58
CA ILE A 233 2.93 -5.35 -9.01
C ILE A 233 2.33 -4.74 -10.29
N ARG A 234 2.26 -3.40 -10.43
CA ARG A 234 1.87 -2.74 -11.69
C ARG A 234 2.82 -3.11 -12.85
N LYS A 235 4.14 -3.08 -12.63
CA LYS A 235 5.17 -3.49 -13.62
C LYS A 235 5.03 -4.95 -14.04
N LEU A 236 4.83 -5.85 -13.08
CA LEU A 236 4.69 -7.30 -13.29
C LEU A 236 3.42 -7.67 -14.08
N THR A 237 2.31 -6.98 -13.80
CA THR A 237 0.98 -7.33 -14.35
C THR A 237 0.62 -6.53 -15.62
N GLY A 238 1.25 -5.39 -15.84
CA GLY A 238 0.84 -4.38 -16.82
C GLY A 238 -0.40 -3.57 -16.39
N ASP A 239 -1.03 -3.90 -15.26
CA ASP A 239 -2.23 -3.23 -14.78
C ASP A 239 -1.87 -1.98 -13.98
N THR A 240 -1.66 -0.87 -14.69
CA THR A 240 -1.44 0.45 -14.08
C THR A 240 -2.59 0.94 -13.18
N SER A 241 -3.77 0.31 -13.23
CA SER A 241 -4.91 0.63 -12.35
C SER A 241 -4.88 -0.11 -11.01
N PHE A 242 -3.96 -1.08 -10.83
CA PHE A 242 -3.83 -1.82 -9.58
C PHE A 242 -3.52 -0.87 -8.41
N THR A 243 -4.11 -1.17 -7.24
CA THR A 243 -3.87 -0.48 -5.96
C THR A 243 -3.91 -1.49 -4.83
N ILE A 244 -3.06 -1.32 -3.82
CA ILE A 244 -3.16 -2.09 -2.57
C ILE A 244 -4.39 -1.60 -1.80
N PRO A 245 -5.40 -2.46 -1.53
CA PRO A 245 -6.55 -2.08 -0.72
C PRO A 245 -6.21 -2.17 0.77
N TYR A 246 -7.08 -1.59 1.60
CA TYR A 246 -6.90 -1.57 3.05
C TYR A 246 -7.98 -2.38 3.77
N TRP A 247 -7.64 -2.90 4.95
CA TRP A 247 -8.61 -3.44 5.91
C TRP A 247 -8.74 -2.47 7.08
N ASP A 248 -9.89 -1.81 7.15
CA ASP A 248 -10.30 -1.05 8.32
C ASP A 248 -10.67 -2.03 9.44
N TRP A 249 -9.71 -2.33 10.31
CA TRP A 249 -9.83 -3.33 11.39
C TRP A 249 -10.45 -2.76 12.68
N ARG A 250 -11.00 -1.54 12.65
CA ARG A 250 -11.61 -0.91 13.82
C ARG A 250 -12.81 -1.70 14.31
N ASP A 251 -12.86 -1.90 15.63
CA ASP A 251 -13.96 -2.58 16.33
C ASP A 251 -14.16 -4.05 15.89
N ALA A 252 -13.26 -4.60 15.06
CA ALA A 252 -13.28 -5.97 14.57
C ALA A 252 -13.12 -6.98 15.72
N GLN A 253 -13.97 -8.00 15.73
CA GLN A 253 -13.96 -9.05 16.77
C GLN A 253 -13.11 -10.28 16.37
N GLY A 254 -12.66 -10.35 15.12
CA GLY A 254 -11.92 -11.46 14.53
C GLY A 254 -11.04 -11.01 13.37
N CYS A 255 -10.58 -11.97 12.56
CA CYS A 255 -9.92 -11.67 11.29
C CYS A 255 -10.95 -11.67 10.14
N ASP A 256 -11.59 -10.54 9.90
CA ASP A 256 -12.69 -10.43 8.91
C ASP A 256 -12.24 -10.67 7.45
N VAL A 257 -10.92 -10.68 7.21
CA VAL A 257 -10.29 -10.96 5.90
C VAL A 257 -9.71 -12.37 5.79
N CYS A 258 -9.76 -13.17 6.85
CA CYS A 258 -9.28 -14.56 6.87
C CYS A 258 -10.35 -15.50 6.29
N THR A 259 -10.59 -15.39 4.99
CA THR A 259 -11.51 -16.25 4.22
C THR A 259 -10.84 -16.71 2.94
N ASP A 260 -11.26 -17.85 2.39
CA ASP A 260 -10.65 -18.42 1.17
C ASP A 260 -10.95 -17.62 -0.12
N ASP A 261 -11.88 -16.66 -0.11
CA ASP A 261 -12.03 -15.66 -1.19
C ASP A 261 -11.13 -14.41 -1.02
N LEU A 262 -10.51 -14.26 0.15
CA LEU A 262 -9.58 -13.21 0.54
C LEU A 262 -8.24 -13.81 0.99
N MET A 263 -7.81 -13.59 2.24
CA MET A 263 -6.43 -13.88 2.70
C MET A 263 -6.23 -15.28 3.29
N GLY A 264 -7.19 -16.18 3.06
CA GLY A 264 -7.19 -17.58 3.51
C GLY A 264 -7.79 -17.76 4.89
N ASP A 265 -8.69 -18.74 4.99
CA ASP A 265 -9.33 -19.19 6.23
C ASP A 265 -8.34 -20.04 7.07
N GLN A 266 -8.73 -20.39 8.30
CA GLN A 266 -7.98 -21.29 9.18
C GLN A 266 -8.11 -22.74 8.70
N SER A 267 -7.01 -23.51 8.74
CA SER A 267 -7.04 -24.93 8.38
C SER A 267 -7.81 -25.75 9.43
N PRO A 268 -8.80 -26.58 9.02
CA PRO A 268 -9.47 -27.51 9.93
C PRO A 268 -8.58 -28.64 10.47
N GLN A 269 -7.34 -28.78 9.96
CA GLN A 269 -6.39 -29.82 10.38
C GLN A 269 -5.31 -29.31 11.33
N ASP A 270 -4.90 -28.04 11.22
CA ASP A 270 -3.99 -27.36 12.15
C ASP A 270 -4.39 -25.88 12.24
N PRO A 271 -4.87 -25.38 13.40
CA PRO A 271 -5.33 -24.01 13.56
C PRO A 271 -4.21 -22.96 13.42
N ASN A 272 -2.94 -23.37 13.25
CA ASN A 272 -1.81 -22.49 12.99
C ASN A 272 -1.48 -22.35 11.50
N LEU A 273 -2.17 -23.08 10.61
CA LEU A 273 -1.99 -23.06 9.16
C LEU A 273 -3.24 -22.54 8.45
N LEU A 274 -3.06 -22.10 7.20
CA LEU A 274 -4.15 -21.63 6.34
C LEU A 274 -4.86 -22.82 5.66
N SER A 275 -6.16 -22.65 5.39
CA SER A 275 -7.00 -23.60 4.65
C SER A 275 -6.39 -23.94 3.28
N PRO A 276 -6.35 -25.24 2.90
CA PRO A 276 -5.95 -25.68 1.55
C PRO A 276 -6.82 -25.12 0.41
N GLY A 277 -7.97 -24.51 0.70
CA GLY A 277 -8.78 -23.79 -0.29
C GLY A 277 -8.17 -22.47 -0.75
N SER A 278 -7.28 -21.87 0.05
CA SER A 278 -6.56 -20.63 -0.30
C SER A 278 -5.19 -20.91 -0.92
N VAL A 279 -4.84 -20.13 -1.95
CA VAL A 279 -3.51 -20.15 -2.57
C VAL A 279 -2.37 -19.89 -1.57
N PHE A 280 -2.65 -19.10 -0.53
CA PHE A 280 -1.67 -18.71 0.49
C PHE A 280 -1.25 -19.88 1.41
N SER A 281 -2.01 -20.98 1.46
CA SER A 281 -1.60 -22.21 2.18
C SER A 281 -0.38 -22.90 1.56
N SER A 282 -0.15 -22.69 0.25
CA SER A 282 1.00 -23.21 -0.48
C SER A 282 2.27 -22.36 -0.33
N TRP A 283 2.13 -21.15 0.23
CA TRP A 283 3.23 -20.19 0.30
C TRP A 283 4.32 -20.60 1.28
N ARG A 284 5.56 -20.36 0.86
CA ARG A 284 6.77 -20.56 1.65
C ARG A 284 7.26 -19.25 2.23
N ILE A 285 7.67 -19.27 3.49
CA ILE A 285 8.16 -18.09 4.19
C ILE A 285 9.69 -18.03 4.19
N LEU A 286 10.22 -16.83 4.38
CA LEU A 286 11.66 -16.58 4.54
C LEU A 286 11.92 -15.45 5.52
N CYS A 287 13.16 -15.37 6.01
CA CYS A 287 13.65 -14.35 6.93
C CYS A 287 12.89 -14.23 8.27
N SER A 288 12.28 -15.33 8.69
CA SER A 288 11.48 -15.45 9.92
C SER A 288 12.30 -15.88 11.14
N GLN A 289 13.44 -16.55 10.95
CA GLN A 289 14.25 -17.14 12.02
C GLN A 289 15.27 -16.16 12.64
N ALA A 290 14.83 -14.94 12.98
CA ALA A 290 15.70 -13.86 13.46
C ALA A 290 16.65 -14.24 14.61
N ALA A 291 16.21 -15.11 15.53
CA ALA A 291 17.04 -15.60 16.64
C ALA A 291 18.21 -16.49 16.18
N ASP A 292 18.00 -17.32 15.16
CA ASP A 292 19.06 -18.15 14.58
C ASP A 292 20.09 -17.29 13.85
N TYR A 293 19.68 -16.34 12.99
CA TYR A 293 20.62 -15.46 12.27
C TYR A 293 21.48 -14.65 13.24
N ASN A 294 20.86 -14.11 14.31
CA ASN A 294 21.56 -13.43 15.39
C ASN A 294 22.55 -14.37 16.11
N SER A 295 22.14 -15.60 16.42
CA SER A 295 23.03 -16.59 17.06
C SER A 295 24.23 -16.97 16.19
N ARG A 296 24.07 -16.95 14.86
CA ARG A 296 25.13 -17.27 13.89
C ARG A 296 25.95 -16.05 13.45
N GLY A 297 25.44 -14.83 13.65
CA GLY A 297 26.08 -13.57 13.25
C GLY A 297 26.01 -13.29 11.75
N VAL A 298 24.93 -13.72 11.07
CA VAL A 298 24.80 -13.71 9.59
C VAL A 298 23.51 -13.03 9.12
N LEU A 299 23.40 -12.77 7.82
CA LEU A 299 22.13 -12.38 7.19
C LEU A 299 21.22 -13.58 6.87
N CYS A 300 19.93 -13.32 6.69
CA CYS A 300 19.00 -14.24 6.05
C CYS A 300 19.44 -14.54 4.62
N ASP A 301 19.59 -15.83 4.28
CA ASP A 301 19.95 -16.29 2.93
C ASP A 301 18.74 -16.51 1.99
N ALA A 302 17.55 -16.07 2.42
CA ALA A 302 16.27 -16.08 1.71
C ALA A 302 15.86 -17.45 1.12
N ARG A 303 16.20 -18.54 1.81
CA ARG A 303 15.67 -19.89 1.53
C ARG A 303 14.27 -20.08 2.14
N ASP A 304 13.60 -21.16 1.71
CA ASP A 304 12.33 -21.65 2.28
C ASP A 304 12.53 -22.08 3.74
N GLU A 305 11.77 -21.48 4.66
CA GLU A 305 11.77 -21.78 6.10
C GLU A 305 10.48 -22.47 6.57
N GLY A 306 9.65 -22.94 5.63
CA GLY A 306 8.38 -23.62 5.89
C GLY A 306 7.16 -22.84 5.41
N GLN A 307 5.98 -23.23 5.93
CA GLN A 307 4.70 -22.64 5.53
C GLN A 307 4.36 -21.38 6.32
N LEU A 308 3.54 -20.51 5.72
CA LEU A 308 2.92 -19.37 6.39
C LEU A 308 2.10 -19.84 7.61
N ARG A 309 2.32 -19.19 8.76
CA ARG A 309 1.60 -19.51 10.02
C ARG A 309 0.70 -18.35 10.44
N ARG A 310 -0.53 -18.66 10.85
CA ARG A 310 -1.51 -17.68 11.34
C ARG A 310 -2.53 -18.39 12.26
N ASN A 311 -2.85 -17.79 13.41
CA ASN A 311 -3.86 -18.32 14.35
C ASN A 311 -4.61 -17.17 15.07
N PRO A 312 -5.41 -16.37 14.34
CA PRO A 312 -5.92 -15.08 14.83
C PRO A 312 -6.79 -15.23 16.09
N GLY A 313 -6.61 -14.33 17.06
CA GLY A 313 -7.37 -14.34 18.31
C GLY A 313 -6.84 -15.28 19.41
N ASN A 314 -5.89 -16.16 19.09
CA ASN A 314 -5.17 -17.05 20.01
C ASN A 314 -3.82 -16.45 20.51
N HIS A 315 -3.71 -15.13 20.48
CA HIS A 315 -2.52 -14.36 20.88
C HIS A 315 -2.36 -14.26 22.41
N ASN A 316 -1.20 -13.78 22.86
CA ASN A 316 -0.96 -13.49 24.29
C ASN A 316 -1.83 -12.31 24.76
N ARG A 317 -2.95 -12.61 25.42
CA ARG A 317 -3.93 -11.61 25.89
C ARG A 317 -3.43 -10.65 26.98
N ASN A 318 -2.27 -10.93 27.58
CA ASN A 318 -1.63 -9.99 28.50
C ASN A 318 -0.92 -8.85 27.74
N LEU A 319 -0.48 -9.10 26.50
CA LEU A 319 0.23 -8.15 25.65
C LEU A 319 -0.73 -7.33 24.77
N VAL A 320 -1.81 -7.95 24.26
CA VAL A 320 -2.86 -7.32 23.44
C VAL A 320 -4.21 -7.87 23.88
N GLU A 321 -5.19 -7.02 24.19
CA GLU A 321 -6.49 -7.49 24.70
C GLU A 321 -7.43 -7.99 23.60
N ARG A 322 -7.44 -7.26 22.48
CA ARG A 322 -8.36 -7.35 21.33
C ARG A 322 -7.81 -6.45 20.22
N LEU A 323 -8.49 -6.40 19.08
CA LEU A 323 -8.23 -5.35 18.08
C LEU A 323 -8.69 -3.96 18.57
N PRO A 324 -8.10 -2.86 18.06
CA PRO A 324 -8.39 -1.52 18.54
C PRO A 324 -9.77 -1.00 18.07
N THR A 325 -10.35 -0.13 18.87
CA THR A 325 -11.68 0.46 18.63
C THR A 325 -11.61 1.76 17.82
N SER A 326 -12.75 2.19 17.29
CA SER A 326 -12.88 3.54 16.70
C SER A 326 -12.54 4.67 17.69
N ALA A 327 -12.78 4.49 18.99
CA ALA A 327 -12.45 5.49 20.01
C ALA A 327 -10.92 5.62 20.23
N GLU A 328 -10.20 4.50 20.23
CA GLU A 328 -8.73 4.46 20.36
C GLU A 328 -8.05 5.01 19.09
N VAL A 329 -8.64 4.79 17.92
CA VAL A 329 -8.21 5.44 16.67
C VAL A 329 -8.46 6.95 16.72
N GLU A 330 -9.64 7.40 17.13
CA GLU A 330 -9.97 8.84 17.21
C GLU A 330 -9.08 9.58 18.21
N PHE A 331 -8.81 8.98 19.39
CA PHE A 331 -7.84 9.53 20.34
C PHE A 331 -6.44 9.63 19.72
N THR A 332 -5.98 8.59 19.04
CA THR A 332 -4.66 8.60 18.38
C THR A 332 -4.60 9.72 17.33
N LEU A 333 -5.65 9.87 16.52
CA LEU A 333 -5.80 10.95 15.54
C LEU A 333 -5.98 12.35 16.19
N SER A 334 -6.06 12.48 17.51
CA SER A 334 -6.15 13.78 18.21
C SER A 334 -4.81 14.28 18.78
N LEU A 335 -3.76 13.47 18.72
CA LEU A 335 -2.41 13.86 19.15
C LEU A 335 -1.79 14.80 18.12
N ALA A 336 -1.50 16.05 18.49
CA ALA A 336 -1.06 17.09 17.56
C ALA A 336 0.43 17.04 17.18
N ASP A 337 1.28 16.43 18.02
CA ASP A 337 2.71 16.28 17.77
C ASP A 337 3.02 14.97 17.04
N TYR A 338 3.81 15.04 15.96
CA TYR A 338 4.20 13.86 15.18
C TYR A 338 4.96 12.84 16.03
N ASP A 339 6.02 13.32 16.69
CA ASP A 339 6.82 12.55 17.64
C ASP A 339 7.40 13.47 18.72
N THR A 340 7.84 12.90 19.85
CA THR A 340 8.20 13.67 21.05
C THR A 340 9.38 13.07 21.82
N GLY A 341 10.01 13.90 22.68
CA GLY A 341 11.00 13.44 23.65
C GLY A 341 12.22 12.79 23.02
N ALA A 342 12.50 11.53 23.40
CA ALA A 342 13.60 10.73 22.85
C ALA A 342 13.31 10.16 21.45
N MET A 343 12.09 10.34 20.93
CA MET A 343 11.64 9.87 19.61
C MET A 343 11.82 8.36 19.42
N ASP A 344 11.58 7.61 20.50
CA ASP A 344 11.63 6.15 20.53
C ASP A 344 10.29 5.59 21.08
N ARG A 345 10.28 4.31 21.48
CA ARG A 345 9.11 3.61 22.03
C ARG A 345 8.55 4.24 23.31
N SER A 346 9.33 5.05 24.03
CA SER A 346 8.92 5.71 25.28
C SER A 346 8.23 7.07 25.09
N ALA A 347 8.15 7.58 23.85
CA ALA A 347 7.64 8.92 23.54
C ALA A 347 6.18 9.13 24.00
N ASN A 348 5.96 10.15 24.83
CA ASN A 348 4.66 10.53 25.40
C ASN A 348 3.97 11.60 24.54
N MET A 349 2.66 11.47 24.31
CA MET A 349 1.85 12.33 23.42
C MET A 349 2.29 12.33 21.94
N SER A 350 3.11 11.35 21.55
CA SER A 350 3.61 11.16 20.18
C SER A 350 2.58 10.42 19.33
N PHE A 351 2.10 11.06 18.26
CA PHE A 351 1.19 10.42 17.30
C PHE A 351 1.82 9.16 16.69
N ARG A 352 3.08 9.24 16.25
CA ARG A 352 3.84 8.10 15.68
C ARG A 352 3.87 6.94 16.68
N ASN A 353 4.23 7.20 17.94
CA ASN A 353 4.41 6.15 18.95
C ASN A 353 3.09 5.49 19.39
N THR A 354 2.00 6.26 19.50
CA THR A 354 0.68 5.72 19.81
C THR A 354 0.08 4.96 18.62
N LEU A 355 0.19 5.47 17.38
CA LEU A 355 -0.29 4.78 16.18
C LEU A 355 0.49 3.48 15.92
N GLU A 356 1.82 3.51 16.10
CA GLU A 356 2.66 2.32 15.99
C GLU A 356 2.29 1.24 17.03
N GLY A 357 1.87 1.66 18.22
CA GLY A 357 1.24 0.80 19.22
C GLY A 357 1.95 0.69 20.57
N PHE A 358 3.03 1.43 20.82
CA PHE A 358 3.74 1.45 22.11
C PHE A 358 3.16 2.51 23.07
N GLY A 359 2.59 3.59 22.55
CA GLY A 359 1.75 4.51 23.31
C GLY A 359 0.37 3.92 23.64
N ASP A 360 -0.18 4.24 24.81
CA ASP A 360 -1.57 3.90 25.17
C ASP A 360 -2.56 4.84 24.44
N PRO A 361 -3.46 4.33 23.59
CA PRO A 361 -4.39 5.13 22.77
C PRO A 361 -5.60 5.67 23.56
N ARG A 362 -5.45 5.86 24.87
CA ARG A 362 -6.44 6.51 25.76
C ARG A 362 -5.81 7.58 26.66
N THR A 363 -4.48 7.61 26.75
CA THR A 363 -3.71 8.54 27.61
C THR A 363 -2.53 9.19 26.91
N GLY A 364 -2.08 8.65 25.78
CA GLY A 364 -0.90 9.12 25.04
C GLY A 364 0.44 8.73 25.67
N LEU A 365 0.45 8.00 26.79
CA LEU A 365 1.70 7.66 27.49
C LEU A 365 2.45 6.52 26.78
N GLY A 366 3.74 6.73 26.49
CA GLY A 366 4.64 5.82 25.78
C GLY A 366 5.17 4.63 26.60
N ASN A 367 4.81 4.54 27.88
CA ASN A 367 5.21 3.45 28.77
C ASN A 367 4.13 2.37 28.89
N SER A 368 3.36 2.11 27.82
CA SER A 368 2.26 1.15 27.89
C SER A 368 2.76 -0.28 28.11
N ALA A 369 2.18 -0.96 29.10
CA ALA A 369 2.44 -2.38 29.36
C ALA A 369 1.79 -3.32 28.32
N ARG A 370 1.11 -2.77 27.31
CA ARG A 370 0.42 -3.49 26.25
C ARG A 370 0.70 -2.86 24.90
N MET A 371 0.67 -3.70 23.86
CA MET A 371 0.71 -3.26 22.47
C MET A 371 -0.70 -2.90 21.99
N ASN A 372 -0.79 -1.81 21.24
CA ASN A 372 -2.04 -1.21 20.78
C ASN A 372 -1.99 -0.98 19.26
N MET A 373 -3.05 -0.41 18.68
CA MET A 373 -3.04 0.16 17.32
C MET A 373 -2.42 -0.76 16.24
N HIS A 374 -1.33 -0.36 15.58
CA HIS A 374 -0.62 -1.19 14.59
C HIS A 374 -0.10 -2.51 15.19
N ALA A 375 0.70 -2.42 16.26
CA ALA A 375 1.28 -3.60 16.92
C ALA A 375 0.22 -4.59 17.45
N ALA A 376 -0.97 -4.11 17.79
CA ALA A 376 -2.10 -4.97 18.18
C ALA A 376 -2.52 -5.94 17.08
N LEU A 377 -2.63 -5.52 15.80
CA LEU A 377 -2.99 -6.48 14.73
C LEU A 377 -1.87 -7.50 14.51
N HIS A 378 -0.61 -7.04 14.47
CA HIS A 378 0.56 -7.91 14.27
C HIS A 378 0.62 -9.05 15.31
N VAL A 379 0.43 -8.73 16.59
CA VAL A 379 0.36 -9.74 17.67
C VAL A 379 -0.95 -10.54 17.62
N PHE A 380 -2.09 -9.92 17.31
CA PHE A 380 -3.41 -10.58 17.30
C PHE A 380 -3.45 -11.80 16.36
N MET A 381 -2.77 -11.70 15.21
CA MET A 381 -2.69 -12.76 14.19
C MET A 381 -1.94 -14.02 14.64
N ASN A 382 -1.15 -13.95 15.71
CA ASN A 382 -0.46 -15.07 16.36
C ASN A 382 0.21 -16.04 15.35
N GLY A 383 1.23 -15.56 14.66
CA GLY A 383 1.88 -16.29 13.58
C GLY A 383 3.01 -15.50 12.93
N SER A 384 3.19 -15.63 11.62
CA SER A 384 4.23 -14.91 10.86
C SER A 384 4.12 -13.38 11.03
N MET A 385 2.89 -12.84 11.00
CA MET A 385 2.60 -11.42 11.32
C MET A 385 3.14 -10.93 12.67
N SER A 386 3.34 -11.84 13.64
CA SER A 386 3.73 -11.50 15.02
C SER A 386 5.25 -11.46 15.24
N SER A 387 6.05 -11.83 14.24
CA SER A 387 7.48 -11.50 14.16
C SER A 387 7.62 -10.21 13.37
N VAL A 388 8.35 -9.20 13.88
CA VAL A 388 8.58 -7.96 13.12
C VAL A 388 9.23 -8.28 11.78
N GLN A 389 10.39 -8.95 11.82
CA GLN A 389 11.20 -9.31 10.65
C GLN A 389 10.47 -10.27 9.69
N GLY A 390 9.63 -11.16 10.24
CA GLY A 390 8.88 -12.15 9.45
C GLY A 390 7.51 -11.69 8.94
N SER A 391 7.00 -10.54 9.39
CA SER A 391 5.58 -10.18 9.23
C SER A 391 5.13 -10.03 7.78
N ALA A 392 5.96 -9.43 6.92
CA ALA A 392 5.65 -9.21 5.51
C ALA A 392 5.41 -10.49 4.69
N ASN A 393 5.78 -11.67 5.21
CA ASN A 393 5.44 -12.97 4.59
C ASN A 393 3.92 -13.20 4.47
N ASP A 394 3.12 -12.59 5.35
CA ASP A 394 1.65 -12.71 5.35
C ASP A 394 1.02 -11.62 4.47
N PRO A 395 0.15 -11.95 3.49
CA PRO A 395 -0.51 -10.95 2.65
C PRO A 395 -1.45 -10.00 3.43
N ILE A 396 -1.82 -10.30 4.68
CA ILE A 396 -2.53 -9.36 5.56
C ILE A 396 -1.68 -8.12 5.89
N PHE A 397 -0.34 -8.22 5.86
CA PHE A 397 0.58 -7.09 6.05
C PHE A 397 0.20 -5.92 5.14
N LEU A 398 -0.07 -6.20 3.86
CA LEU A 398 -0.44 -5.19 2.87
C LEU A 398 -1.73 -4.45 3.23
N LEU A 399 -2.76 -5.19 3.64
CA LEU A 399 -4.05 -4.60 4.04
C LEU A 399 -3.93 -3.77 5.32
N HIS A 400 -3.09 -4.23 6.26
CA HIS A 400 -2.84 -3.58 7.54
C HIS A 400 -2.09 -2.27 7.35
N HIS A 401 -0.93 -2.31 6.70
CA HIS A 401 -0.09 -1.14 6.49
C HIS A 401 -0.75 -0.12 5.56
N ALA A 402 -1.51 -0.57 4.54
CA ALA A 402 -2.33 0.34 3.75
C ALA A 402 -3.41 1.05 4.58
N TYR A 403 -3.91 0.45 5.67
CA TYR A 403 -4.82 1.14 6.59
C TYR A 403 -4.09 2.08 7.55
N VAL A 404 -2.94 1.70 8.09
CA VAL A 404 -2.08 2.56 8.92
C VAL A 404 -1.65 3.82 8.16
N ASP A 405 -1.29 3.68 6.88
CA ASP A 405 -1.00 4.80 5.97
C ASP A 405 -2.23 5.70 5.72
N SER A 406 -3.46 5.16 5.80
CA SER A 406 -4.70 5.96 5.76
C SER A 406 -4.97 6.72 7.08
N LEU A 407 -4.49 6.21 8.22
CA LEU A 407 -4.54 6.91 9.51
C LEU A 407 -3.49 8.03 9.56
N TYR A 408 -2.29 7.77 9.04
CA TYR A 408 -1.26 8.79 8.82
C TYR A 408 -1.76 9.92 7.91
N GLU A 409 -2.44 9.60 6.80
CA GLU A 409 -3.05 10.60 5.91
C GLU A 409 -4.16 11.41 6.59
N GLN A 410 -4.98 10.81 7.46
CA GLN A 410 -5.96 11.54 8.26
C GLN A 410 -5.30 12.52 9.23
N TRP A 411 -4.23 12.09 9.90
CA TRP A 411 -3.47 12.94 10.80
C TRP A 411 -2.79 14.12 10.09
N LEU A 412 -2.16 13.87 8.93
CA LEU A 412 -1.59 14.92 8.07
C LEU A 412 -2.63 15.98 7.67
N ARG A 413 -3.85 15.55 7.30
CA ARG A 413 -4.95 16.46 6.92
C ARG A 413 -5.56 17.20 8.11
N ARG A 414 -5.66 16.57 9.28
CA ARG A 414 -6.23 17.17 10.49
C ARG A 414 -5.31 18.24 11.09
N HIS A 415 -4.01 18.00 11.13
CA HIS A 415 -3.06 18.89 11.81
C HIS A 415 -2.28 19.81 10.87
N THR A 416 -2.23 19.51 9.56
CA THR A 416 -1.48 20.28 8.55
C THR A 416 -0.05 20.63 9.02
N PRO A 417 0.74 19.62 9.42
CA PRO A 417 1.98 19.84 10.15
C PRO A 417 3.02 20.60 9.32
N LEU A 418 3.86 21.38 10.00
CA LEU A 418 5.02 21.99 9.35
C LEU A 418 6.08 20.91 9.06
N PRO A 419 6.81 20.96 7.93
CA PRO A 419 7.89 20.01 7.64
C PRO A 419 8.96 19.91 8.75
N SER A 420 9.12 20.99 9.54
CA SER A 420 10.01 21.05 10.70
C SER A 420 9.52 20.31 11.95
N GLN A 421 8.31 19.75 11.96
CA GLN A 421 7.87 18.80 13.00
C GLN A 421 8.43 17.38 12.75
N TYR A 422 8.93 17.09 11.55
CA TYR A 422 9.74 15.91 11.33
C TYR A 422 11.19 16.18 11.79
N PRO A 423 11.81 15.33 12.63
CA PRO A 423 13.06 15.68 13.30
C PRO A 423 14.27 15.79 12.37
N ALA A 424 15.00 16.90 12.53
CA ALA A 424 16.22 17.20 11.77
C ALA A 424 17.43 16.36 12.22
N SER A 425 17.55 16.12 13.52
CA SER A 425 18.68 15.46 14.19
C SER A 425 18.24 14.81 15.50
N ASN A 426 19.10 13.96 16.07
CA ASN A 426 18.94 13.24 17.33
C ASN A 426 17.78 12.22 17.40
N ALA A 427 17.08 11.94 16.30
CA ALA A 427 16.23 10.75 16.22
C ALA A 427 17.11 9.48 16.18
N PRO A 428 16.61 8.30 16.60
CA PRO A 428 17.33 7.04 16.46
C PRO A 428 17.88 6.82 15.03
N VAL A 429 19.02 6.13 14.93
CA VAL A 429 19.77 5.97 13.67
C VAL A 429 18.89 5.49 12.52
N GLY A 430 18.86 6.23 11.41
CA GLY A 430 17.95 5.98 10.29
C GLY A 430 16.70 6.85 10.25
N HIS A 431 16.28 7.46 11.37
CA HIS A 431 14.98 8.13 11.48
C HIS A 431 15.04 9.66 11.31
N ASN A 432 16.23 10.25 11.19
CA ASN A 432 16.45 11.67 10.91
C ASN A 432 15.91 12.09 9.51
N SER A 433 15.46 13.34 9.36
CA SER A 433 14.79 13.88 8.16
C SER A 433 15.50 13.66 6.82
N GLU A 434 16.82 13.82 6.79
CA GLU A 434 17.67 13.69 5.59
C GLU A 434 18.24 12.28 5.40
N TYR A 435 17.95 11.34 6.31
CA TYR A 435 18.46 9.97 6.21
C TYR A 435 17.78 9.24 5.04
N HIS A 436 18.57 8.51 4.24
CA HIS A 436 18.04 7.69 3.16
C HIS A 436 17.43 6.40 3.72
N MET A 437 16.17 6.14 3.40
CA MET A 437 15.43 4.97 3.87
C MET A 437 16.11 3.65 3.46
N VAL A 438 16.60 2.92 4.47
CA VAL A 438 17.24 1.61 4.30
C VAL A 438 16.19 0.56 3.89
N PRO A 439 16.43 -0.36 2.95
CA PRO A 439 17.56 -0.48 2.02
C PRO A 439 17.12 -0.13 0.58
N PHE A 440 16.38 0.97 0.38
CA PHE A 440 15.87 1.31 -0.95
C PHE A 440 16.98 1.83 -1.87
N ILE A 441 16.93 1.40 -3.13
CA ILE A 441 17.62 2.01 -4.29
C ILE A 441 16.60 1.98 -5.45
N PRO A 442 16.13 3.11 -6.00
CA PRO A 442 16.61 4.49 -5.79
C PRO A 442 16.46 5.01 -4.35
N LEU A 443 17.22 6.05 -4.04
CA LEU A 443 17.28 6.64 -2.69
C LEU A 443 16.10 7.57 -2.42
N HIS A 444 15.66 7.59 -1.16
CA HIS A 444 14.49 8.32 -0.67
C HIS A 444 14.79 8.85 0.73
N ARG A 445 14.66 10.16 0.97
CA ARG A 445 14.87 10.76 2.30
C ARG A 445 13.57 10.78 3.09
N ASN A 446 13.63 10.55 4.41
CA ASN A 446 12.45 10.50 5.29
C ASN A 446 11.48 11.69 5.11
N ARG A 447 12.02 12.92 5.00
CA ARG A 447 11.24 14.15 4.81
C ARG A 447 10.39 14.17 3.53
N GLU A 448 10.79 13.45 2.48
CA GLU A 448 10.18 13.50 1.15
C GLU A 448 8.80 12.84 1.12
N TYR A 449 8.49 12.07 2.17
CA TYR A 449 7.23 11.34 2.35
C TYR A 449 6.47 11.80 3.62
N PHE A 450 6.88 12.96 4.17
CA PHE A 450 6.13 13.75 5.16
C PHE A 450 5.24 14.80 4.47
N ILE A 451 4.46 14.34 3.49
CA ILE A 451 3.57 15.12 2.60
C ILE A 451 2.26 14.34 2.37
N SER A 452 1.23 14.93 1.76
CA SER A 452 -0.03 14.21 1.53
C SER A 452 0.13 13.06 0.53
N SER A 453 -0.64 11.98 0.72
CA SER A 453 -0.80 10.89 -0.26
C SER A 453 -1.15 11.42 -1.65
N LYS A 454 -1.86 12.55 -1.75
CA LYS A 454 -2.22 13.16 -3.05
C LYS A 454 -1.02 13.70 -3.80
N ASP A 455 -0.02 14.24 -3.11
CA ASP A 455 1.20 14.74 -3.75
C ASP A 455 2.01 13.57 -4.35
N LEU A 456 1.89 12.40 -3.72
CA LEU A 456 2.38 11.08 -4.17
C LEU A 456 1.42 10.37 -5.15
N GLY A 457 0.31 11.01 -5.54
CA GLY A 457 -0.64 10.52 -6.52
C GLY A 457 -1.60 9.43 -6.07
N TYR A 458 -1.95 9.33 -4.78
CA TYR A 458 -2.98 8.41 -4.32
C TYR A 458 -3.90 8.98 -3.22
N GLU A 459 -5.07 8.37 -3.08
CA GLU A 459 -6.14 8.77 -2.16
C GLU A 459 -6.84 7.53 -1.58
N TYR A 460 -7.55 7.71 -0.47
CA TYR A 460 -8.29 6.66 0.22
C TYR A 460 -9.82 6.89 0.22
N THR A 461 -10.59 5.81 0.02
CA THR A 461 -12.07 5.92 -0.09
C THR A 461 -12.78 6.49 1.14
N ASN A 462 -12.29 6.24 2.36
CA ASN A 462 -12.85 6.78 3.60
C ASN A 462 -12.73 8.32 3.67
N LEU A 463 -11.68 8.89 3.09
CA LEU A 463 -11.39 10.33 3.16
C LEU A 463 -12.26 11.13 2.17
N LEU A 464 -12.61 10.51 1.03
CA LEU A 464 -13.62 11.02 0.11
C LEU A 464 -15.01 11.11 0.79
N SER A 465 -15.38 10.10 1.59
CA SER A 465 -16.63 10.14 2.36
C SER A 465 -16.59 11.12 3.54
N GLN A 466 -15.45 11.31 4.21
CA GLN A 466 -15.30 12.38 5.22
C GLN A 466 -15.54 13.75 4.59
N ARG A 467 -14.89 14.06 3.45
CA ARG A 467 -15.07 15.34 2.76
C ARG A 467 -16.51 15.60 2.31
N LEU A 468 -17.23 14.54 1.89
CA LEU A 468 -18.67 14.63 1.61
C LEU A 468 -19.46 14.90 2.89
N SER A 469 -19.20 14.16 3.97
CA SER A 469 -19.85 14.35 5.28
C SER A 469 -19.64 15.77 5.83
N GLU A 470 -18.43 16.30 5.78
CA GLU A 470 -18.09 17.67 6.17
C GLU A 470 -18.81 18.70 5.31
N SER A 471 -18.85 18.48 3.98
CA SER A 471 -19.58 19.37 3.07
C SER A 471 -21.10 19.33 3.27
N MET A 472 -21.64 18.23 3.80
CA MET A 472 -23.06 18.05 4.09
C MET A 472 -23.45 18.49 5.52
N HIS A 473 -22.50 18.53 6.46
CA HIS A 473 -22.72 18.91 7.86
C HIS A 473 -23.55 20.19 8.05
N PRO A 474 -23.23 21.35 7.42
CA PRO A 474 -24.01 22.57 7.62
C PRO A 474 -25.46 22.43 7.12
N TYR A 475 -25.68 21.70 6.02
CA TYR A 475 -27.03 21.44 5.49
C TYR A 475 -27.83 20.49 6.39
N VAL A 476 -27.15 19.54 7.05
CA VAL A 476 -27.79 18.62 8.01
C VAL A 476 -28.18 19.36 9.30
N GLU A 477 -27.33 20.26 9.80
CA GLU A 477 -27.68 21.12 10.96
C GLU A 477 -28.82 22.08 10.63
N GLU A 478 -28.82 22.70 9.44
CA GLU A 478 -29.91 23.57 8.99
C GLU A 478 -31.23 22.79 8.88
N LEU A 479 -31.21 21.59 8.29
CA LEU A 479 -32.37 20.69 8.24
C LEU A 479 -32.85 20.27 9.63
N GLN A 480 -31.95 19.93 10.57
CA GLN A 480 -32.29 19.57 11.94
C GLN A 480 -32.96 20.73 12.70
N ASN A 481 -32.51 21.96 12.49
CA ASN A 481 -33.12 23.16 13.09
C ASN A 481 -34.51 23.48 12.51
N VAL A 482 -34.75 23.18 11.23
CA VAL A 482 -36.02 23.42 10.54
C VAL A 482 -37.03 22.27 10.75
N TRP A 483 -36.57 21.04 11.01
CA TRP A 483 -37.42 19.85 11.16
C TRP A 483 -38.56 19.97 12.20
N PRO A 484 -38.36 20.54 13.42
CA PRO A 484 -39.45 20.74 14.37
C PRO A 484 -40.55 21.66 13.84
N TRP A 485 -40.18 22.70 13.07
CA TRP A 485 -41.13 23.64 12.49
C TRP A 485 -41.94 23.02 11.34
N LEU A 486 -41.33 22.14 10.55
CA LEU A 486 -42.03 21.35 9.53
C LEU A 486 -43.03 20.37 10.14
N LEU A 487 -42.65 19.69 11.24
CA LEU A 487 -43.57 18.82 11.99
C LEU A 487 -44.72 19.63 12.62
N MET A 488 -44.43 20.76 13.27
CA MET A 488 -45.45 21.62 13.88
C MET A 488 -46.42 22.23 12.86
N THR A 489 -45.93 22.74 11.73
CA THR A 489 -46.80 23.29 10.66
C THR A 489 -47.66 22.21 10.01
N SER A 490 -47.13 21.02 9.79
CA SER A 490 -47.90 19.86 9.33
C SER A 490 -48.99 19.45 10.32
N PHE A 491 -48.66 19.36 11.62
CA PHE A 491 -49.61 19.05 12.69
C PHE A 491 -50.73 20.10 12.82
N CYS A 492 -50.38 21.39 12.81
CA CYS A 492 -51.36 22.49 12.82
C CYS A 492 -52.25 22.50 11.57
N GLY A 493 -51.69 22.19 10.38
CA GLY A 493 -52.46 22.02 9.14
C GLY A 493 -53.45 20.84 9.20
N GLY A 494 -53.04 19.74 9.82
CA GLY A 494 -53.91 18.58 10.11
C GLY A 494 -55.07 18.93 11.05
N ILE A 495 -54.79 19.63 12.16
CA ILE A 495 -55.84 20.12 13.08
C ILE A 495 -56.79 21.09 12.35
N LEU A 496 -56.27 22.02 11.56
CA LEU A 496 -57.09 23.01 10.85
C LEU A 496 -58.01 22.34 9.81
N THR A 497 -57.51 21.37 9.05
CA THR A 497 -58.33 20.62 8.09
C THR A 497 -59.39 19.76 8.77
N VAL A 498 -59.07 19.08 9.88
CA VAL A 498 -60.07 18.36 10.70
C VAL A 498 -61.14 19.31 11.25
N ALA A 499 -60.75 20.49 11.75
CA ALA A 499 -61.68 21.49 12.26
C ALA A 499 -62.61 22.04 11.16
N ILE A 500 -62.08 22.32 9.97
CA ILE A 500 -62.88 22.76 8.80
C ILE A 500 -63.86 21.66 8.37
N VAL A 501 -63.42 20.41 8.28
CA VAL A 501 -64.29 19.27 7.94
C VAL A 501 -65.39 19.09 9.00
N ALA A 502 -65.06 19.19 10.29
CA ALA A 502 -66.04 19.14 11.37
C ALA A 502 -67.05 20.31 11.32
N ALA A 503 -66.61 21.53 11.01
CA ALA A 503 -67.46 22.69 10.83
C ALA A 503 -68.43 22.52 9.64
N VAL A 504 -67.93 22.04 8.49
CA VAL A 504 -68.75 21.75 7.30
C VAL A 504 -69.77 20.63 7.59
N LEU A 505 -69.37 19.57 8.28
CA LEU A 505 -70.27 18.46 8.63
C LEU A 505 -71.32 18.85 9.68
N THR A 506 -70.97 19.67 10.66
CA THR A 506 -71.92 20.16 11.67
C THR A 506 -72.88 21.19 11.08
N ALA A 507 -72.43 22.11 10.21
CA ALA A 507 -73.33 22.97 9.44
C ALA A 507 -74.29 22.15 8.56
N LYS A 508 -73.78 21.14 7.83
CA LYS A 508 -74.59 20.25 6.99
C LYS A 508 -75.58 19.37 7.78
N ARG A 509 -75.33 19.12 9.08
CA ARG A 509 -76.31 18.52 10.00
C ARG A 509 -77.33 19.55 10.50
N ARG A 510 -76.89 20.77 10.86
CA ARG A 510 -77.73 21.84 11.42
C ARG A 510 -78.72 22.45 10.42
N TYR A 511 -78.41 22.39 9.12
CA TYR A 511 -79.30 22.82 8.03
C TYR A 511 -80.13 21.69 7.36
N ARG A 512 -80.25 20.51 7.99
CA ARG A 512 -81.28 19.52 7.61
C ARG A 512 -82.68 19.97 8.05
N GLY A 513 -83.22 20.97 7.36
CA GLY A 513 -84.55 21.53 7.67
C GLY A 513 -85.12 22.54 6.67
N LEU A 514 -84.31 23.10 5.77
CA LEU A 514 -84.79 24.05 4.76
C LEU A 514 -84.39 23.59 3.35
N SER A 515 -85.36 23.60 2.43
CA SER A 515 -85.16 23.28 1.02
C SER A 515 -84.59 24.48 0.26
N TRP A 516 -83.60 24.24 -0.61
CA TRP A 516 -83.02 25.24 -1.51
C TRP A 516 -83.17 24.77 -2.96
N PRO A 517 -83.62 25.61 -3.91
CA PRO A 517 -84.13 25.12 -5.19
C PRO A 517 -83.05 24.92 -6.27
N LEU A 518 -83.33 23.93 -7.13
CA LEU A 518 -82.93 23.83 -8.54
C LEU A 518 -81.48 24.17 -8.92
N ALA A 519 -80.69 23.10 -8.92
CA ALA A 519 -79.51 22.84 -9.76
C ALA A 519 -79.23 23.83 -10.92
N ARG A 520 -78.00 24.38 -10.94
CA ARG A 520 -77.38 24.91 -12.16
C ARG A 520 -75.97 24.33 -12.36
N CYS A 521 -75.75 23.80 -13.55
CA CYS A 521 -74.61 22.98 -13.97
C CYS A 521 -73.23 23.49 -13.50
N TRP A 522 -72.45 22.62 -12.86
CA TRP A 522 -70.99 22.76 -12.74
C TRP A 522 -70.31 21.78 -13.71
N LYS A 523 -69.36 22.28 -14.50
CA LYS A 523 -68.59 21.47 -15.47
C LYS A 523 -67.51 20.67 -14.76
N LYS A 524 -67.37 19.39 -15.10
CA LYS A 524 -66.16 18.60 -14.78
C LYS A 524 -65.04 18.97 -15.77
N PRO A 525 -63.82 19.29 -15.32
CA PRO A 525 -62.63 19.04 -16.11
C PRO A 525 -62.27 17.54 -16.04
N PHE A 526 -61.46 17.07 -17.00
CA PHE A 526 -60.94 15.70 -17.10
C PHE A 526 -61.97 14.55 -17.22
N SER A 527 -62.42 14.36 -18.46
CA SER A 527 -62.82 13.04 -18.98
C SER A 527 -62.25 12.88 -20.39
N LEU A 528 -61.32 11.94 -20.58
CA LEU A 528 -60.85 11.54 -21.90
C LEU A 528 -61.97 10.77 -22.64
N PRO A 529 -62.27 11.05 -23.92
CA PRO A 529 -63.18 10.27 -24.73
C PRO A 529 -62.42 9.28 -25.63
N GLU A 530 -62.60 7.99 -25.39
CA GLU A 530 -62.17 6.91 -26.28
C GLU A 530 -63.19 6.72 -27.42
N ARG A 531 -62.72 6.50 -28.67
CA ARG A 531 -63.58 6.11 -29.82
C ARG A 531 -62.84 5.26 -30.85
N GLN A 532 -63.56 4.30 -31.40
CA GLN A 532 -63.23 3.35 -32.47
C GLN A 532 -64.56 2.85 -33.10
N PRO A 533 -64.59 2.10 -34.24
CA PRO A 533 -63.57 1.92 -35.31
C PRO A 533 -64.16 1.91 -36.76
N LEU A 534 -63.34 1.51 -37.76
CA LEU A 534 -63.67 1.07 -39.16
C LEU A 534 -64.19 2.16 -40.15
N ILE A 535 -63.94 2.16 -41.48
CA ILE A 535 -63.86 1.12 -42.54
C ILE A 535 -62.91 1.56 -43.71
N CYS A 536 -62.22 0.60 -44.39
CA CYS A 536 -61.69 0.49 -45.80
C CYS A 536 -61.16 1.72 -46.63
N SER A 537 -60.27 1.59 -47.66
CA SER A 537 -59.47 0.46 -48.21
C SER A 537 -58.43 0.88 -49.30
N ASN A 538 -57.37 0.06 -49.46
CA ASN A 538 -56.58 -0.28 -50.66
C ASN A 538 -55.64 0.72 -51.41
N GLU A 539 -54.43 0.19 -51.73
CA GLU A 539 -53.65 0.33 -52.99
C GLU A 539 -52.96 1.68 -53.36
N ILE A 540 -51.79 1.76 -54.05
CA ILE A 540 -50.68 0.81 -54.35
C ILE A 540 -49.39 1.60 -54.76
N ALA A 541 -48.22 0.92 -54.82
CA ALA A 541 -46.98 1.26 -55.56
C ALA A 541 -46.05 2.46 -55.17
N GLU A 542 -44.81 2.06 -54.80
CA GLU A 542 -43.51 2.41 -55.42
C GLU A 542 -42.77 3.78 -55.31
N ASN A 543 -41.43 3.62 -55.19
CA ASN A 543 -40.32 4.41 -55.80
C ASN A 543 -40.22 5.94 -55.60
N SER A 544 -39.19 6.38 -54.86
CA SER A 544 -37.94 6.86 -55.52
C SER A 544 -36.82 7.24 -54.53
N HIS A 545 -35.57 6.94 -54.92
CA HIS A 545 -34.33 7.55 -54.43
C HIS A 545 -34.39 9.11 -54.42
N ARG A 546 -33.63 9.86 -53.61
CA ARG A 546 -32.14 9.90 -53.60
C ARG A 546 -31.56 10.79 -52.48
N ASN A 547 -30.27 10.60 -52.20
CA ASN A 547 -29.41 11.39 -51.30
C ASN A 547 -29.40 12.89 -51.61
N TYR A 548 -28.97 13.70 -50.63
CA TYR A 548 -27.84 14.61 -50.83
C TYR A 548 -26.98 14.72 -49.55
N GLN A 549 -25.65 14.60 -49.72
CA GLN A 549 -24.63 15.19 -48.85
C GLN A 549 -24.57 16.72 -49.19
N THR A 550 -23.79 17.61 -48.57
CA THR A 550 -22.33 17.57 -48.34
C THR A 550 -21.89 18.84 -47.58
N THR A 551 -20.89 18.72 -46.68
CA THR A 551 -20.04 19.82 -46.12
C THR A 551 -20.72 20.95 -45.32
N MET A 552 -20.01 21.61 -44.40
CA MET A 552 -18.61 21.40 -43.93
C MET A 552 -18.57 20.77 -42.53
#